data_AF-A0A841EDS0-F1
#
_entry.id   AF-A0A841EDS0-F1
#
_cell.length_a   1.000
_cell.length_b   1.000
_cell.length_c   1.000
_cell.angle_alpha   90.00
_cell.angle_beta   90.00
_cell.angle_gamma   90.00
#
_symmetry.space_group_name_H-M   'P 1'
#
loop_
_entity.id
_entity.type
_entity.pdbx_description
1 polymer ?
#
loop_
_entity_poly.entity_id
_entity_poly.type
_entity_poly.pdbx_seq_one_letter_code
_entity_poly.pdbx_strand_id
1 'polypeptide(L)'
;MRKSPHFKALGGIALSAGLIAAATTAVAADPAPTAAPEQLDAMQRDLGLTESQAGQLLKDESQARSVENELRADLGSDFGGAVFDAESGELTVSVTDSDAVGTVENAGAEAEVVTHGQDALDKVVENLNADAEDAGSGVTGWYADVESDRVVMTVDRGQAKDGKEFLADAGVDRSAVKVKESSEKPETFADIVGGNAYYINGGSRCSVGFAVTTGFVTAGHCGSGGASVSGADGGSGTFAGSTFPTRDMAYVRTSGWNPTPRVNDYSGGTVAVNGSSQAAVGSSICRSGSTTGWHCGTIEARNQTVRYPQGTVYGLTRTSVCAEPGDSGGSFISGDQAQGVTSGGSGDCTWGGTTYYQEVNPILQQWNLTLA
;
A
#
# COMPACT_ATOMS: atom_id res chain seq x y z
N MET A 1 -88.49 14.45 -19.20
CA MET A 1 -87.57 14.30 -20.34
C MET A 1 -86.66 13.11 -20.03
N ARG A 2 -86.56 12.17 -21.00
CA ARG A 2 -85.58 11.09 -21.25
C ARG A 2 -84.58 10.71 -20.13
N LYS A 3 -84.23 9.45 -19.86
CA LYS A 3 -84.59 8.07 -20.26
C LYS A 3 -83.67 7.18 -19.37
N SER A 4 -84.24 6.22 -18.63
CA SER A 4 -83.88 4.78 -18.50
C SER A 4 -82.42 4.24 -18.64
N PRO A 5 -82.11 2.97 -18.26
CA PRO A 5 -82.50 2.19 -17.06
C PRO A 5 -81.53 1.01 -16.66
N HIS A 6 -81.98 0.16 -15.70
CA HIS A 6 -81.76 -1.30 -15.48
C HIS A 6 -80.31 -1.86 -15.34
N PHE A 7 -79.97 -2.79 -14.44
CA PHE A 7 -80.49 -4.16 -14.30
C PHE A 7 -80.09 -4.80 -12.94
N LYS A 8 -80.94 -5.70 -12.43
CA LYS A 8 -80.66 -6.68 -11.37
C LYS A 8 -79.99 -7.93 -11.97
N ALA A 9 -79.13 -8.65 -11.23
CA ALA A 9 -79.11 -10.12 -11.23
C ALA A 9 -78.22 -10.69 -10.09
N LEU A 10 -78.76 -11.72 -9.44
CA LEU A 10 -78.09 -12.66 -8.53
C LEU A 10 -77.22 -13.67 -9.30
N GLY A 11 -76.25 -14.27 -8.60
CA GLY A 11 -75.58 -15.53 -8.96
C GLY A 11 -74.13 -15.49 -8.49
N GLY A 12 -73.52 -16.48 -7.85
CA GLY A 12 -73.88 -17.82 -7.44
C GLY A 12 -72.59 -18.38 -6.81
N ILE A 13 -72.70 -19.01 -5.65
CA ILE A 13 -71.55 -19.54 -4.90
C ILE A 13 -71.01 -20.78 -5.61
N ALA A 14 -69.74 -20.77 -5.99
CA ALA A 14 -68.99 -21.95 -6.43
C ALA A 14 -67.83 -22.20 -5.46
N LEU A 15 -67.99 -23.18 -4.56
CA LEU A 15 -66.88 -23.73 -3.77
C LEU A 15 -65.95 -24.49 -4.71
N SER A 16 -64.70 -24.05 -4.78
CA SER A 16 -63.60 -24.77 -5.43
C SER A 16 -62.66 -25.28 -4.33
N ALA A 17 -62.61 -26.59 -4.11
CA ALA A 17 -61.62 -27.24 -3.26
C ALA A 17 -60.30 -27.32 -4.02
N GLY A 18 -59.31 -26.52 -3.63
CA GLY A 18 -57.93 -26.60 -4.14
C GLY A 18 -57.06 -27.40 -3.18
N LEU A 19 -56.53 -28.54 -3.63
CA LEU A 19 -55.42 -29.23 -2.98
C LEU A 19 -54.18 -28.34 -3.01
N ILE A 20 -53.62 -28.01 -1.86
CA ILE A 20 -52.29 -27.38 -1.75
C ILE A 20 -51.28 -28.52 -1.62
N ALA A 21 -50.58 -28.83 -2.71
CA ALA A 21 -49.36 -29.63 -2.66
C ALA A 21 -48.23 -28.73 -2.14
N ALA A 22 -47.74 -29.00 -0.93
CA ALA A 22 -46.56 -28.35 -0.40
C ALA A 22 -45.33 -28.91 -1.14
N ALA A 23 -44.82 -28.17 -2.11
CA ALA A 23 -43.51 -28.43 -2.69
C ALA A 23 -42.45 -27.93 -1.71
N THR A 24 -41.72 -28.84 -1.07
CA THR A 24 -40.44 -28.52 -0.41
C THR A 24 -39.44 -28.13 -1.50
N THR A 25 -39.24 -26.83 -1.70
CA THR A 25 -38.11 -26.33 -2.47
C THR A 25 -36.83 -26.64 -1.70
N ALA A 26 -36.06 -27.62 -2.15
CA ALA A 26 -34.68 -27.76 -1.73
C ALA A 26 -33.96 -26.47 -2.14
N VAL A 27 -33.40 -25.75 -1.17
CA VAL A 27 -32.51 -24.63 -1.45
C VAL A 27 -31.28 -25.23 -2.12
N ALA A 28 -31.06 -24.91 -3.39
CA ALA A 28 -29.83 -25.29 -4.08
C ALA A 28 -28.67 -24.58 -3.38
N ALA A 29 -27.67 -25.33 -2.94
CA ALA A 29 -26.41 -24.77 -2.46
C ALA A 29 -25.82 -23.89 -3.57
N ASP A 30 -25.39 -22.68 -3.22
CA ASP A 30 -24.71 -21.79 -4.16
C ASP A 30 -23.48 -22.50 -4.74
N PRO A 31 -23.20 -22.35 -6.06
CA PRO A 31 -21.98 -22.91 -6.63
C PRO A 31 -20.78 -22.32 -5.90
N ALA A 32 -19.87 -23.20 -5.45
CA ALA A 32 -18.65 -22.77 -4.78
C ALA A 32 -17.92 -21.71 -5.62
N PRO A 33 -17.42 -20.62 -5.01
CA PRO A 33 -16.71 -19.58 -5.74
C PRO A 33 -15.54 -20.21 -6.49
N THR A 34 -15.54 -20.08 -7.82
CA THR A 34 -14.41 -20.53 -8.64
C THR A 34 -13.40 -19.40 -8.63
N ALA A 35 -12.25 -19.59 -7.99
CA ALA A 35 -11.15 -18.64 -8.05
C ALA A 35 -10.75 -18.39 -9.52
N ALA A 36 -10.31 -17.16 -9.81
CA ALA A 36 -9.74 -16.84 -11.11
C ALA A 36 -8.50 -17.72 -11.36
N PRO A 37 -8.19 -18.13 -12.61
CA PRO A 37 -7.02 -18.95 -12.91
C PRO A 37 -5.71 -18.39 -12.33
N GLU A 38 -5.56 -17.06 -12.37
CA GLU A 38 -4.38 -16.37 -11.85
C GLU A 38 -4.25 -16.50 -10.32
N GLN A 39 -5.37 -16.58 -9.60
CA GLN A 39 -5.38 -16.83 -8.16
C GLN A 39 -4.98 -18.27 -7.84
N LEU A 40 -5.47 -19.25 -8.61
CA LEU A 40 -5.07 -20.65 -8.45
C LEU A 40 -3.58 -20.87 -8.73
N ASP A 41 -3.05 -20.22 -9.77
CA ASP A 41 -1.61 -20.26 -10.07
C ASP A 41 -0.78 -19.67 -8.93
N ALA A 42 -1.23 -18.55 -8.35
CA ALA A 42 -0.58 -17.94 -7.18
C ALA A 42 -0.63 -18.86 -5.95
N MET A 43 -1.79 -19.46 -5.65
CA MET A 43 -1.93 -20.41 -4.54
C MET A 43 -1.01 -21.63 -4.72
N GLN A 44 -0.91 -22.18 -5.92
CA GLN A 44 0.00 -23.30 -6.19
C GLN A 44 1.47 -22.92 -5.96
N ARG A 45 1.88 -21.74 -6.45
CA ARG A 45 3.25 -21.23 -6.33
C ARG A 45 3.61 -20.91 -4.87
N ASP A 46 2.72 -20.21 -4.17
CA ASP A 46 3.04 -19.57 -2.89
C ASP A 46 2.75 -20.48 -1.68
N LEU A 47 1.72 -21.32 -1.78
CA LEU A 47 1.33 -22.27 -0.73
C LEU A 47 1.84 -23.68 -0.99
N GLY A 48 2.52 -23.92 -2.13
CA GLY A 48 3.04 -25.24 -2.49
C GLY A 48 1.97 -26.30 -2.80
N LEU A 49 0.78 -25.86 -3.20
CA LEU A 49 -0.37 -26.73 -3.48
C LEU A 49 -0.37 -27.21 -4.93
N THR A 50 -0.98 -28.35 -5.19
CA THR A 50 -1.43 -28.73 -6.54
C THR A 50 -2.73 -27.99 -6.89
N GLU A 51 -3.04 -27.86 -8.18
CA GLU A 51 -4.33 -27.28 -8.65
C GLU A 51 -5.54 -27.92 -7.95
N SER A 52 -5.55 -29.26 -7.80
CA SER A 52 -6.63 -29.96 -7.11
C SER A 52 -6.70 -29.64 -5.62
N GLN A 53 -5.56 -29.46 -4.95
CA GLN A 53 -5.52 -29.08 -3.53
C GLN A 53 -5.97 -27.62 -3.34
N ALA A 54 -5.51 -26.69 -4.19
CA ALA A 54 -5.96 -25.30 -4.17
C ALA A 54 -7.48 -25.20 -4.41
N GLY A 55 -8.01 -25.97 -5.36
CA GLY A 55 -9.44 -26.05 -5.62
C GLY A 55 -10.25 -26.71 -4.50
N GLN A 56 -9.64 -27.58 -3.69
CA GLN A 56 -10.27 -28.17 -2.51
C GLN A 56 -10.27 -27.19 -1.34
N LEU A 57 -9.13 -26.56 -1.06
CA LEU A 57 -8.98 -25.53 -0.03
C LEU A 57 -10.03 -24.42 -0.17
N LEU A 58 -10.24 -23.90 -1.38
CA LEU A 58 -11.26 -22.87 -1.64
C LEU A 58 -12.70 -23.33 -1.32
N LYS A 59 -13.01 -24.62 -1.50
CA LYS A 59 -14.32 -25.18 -1.14
C LYS A 59 -14.46 -25.30 0.37
N ASP A 60 -13.43 -25.80 1.03
CA ASP A 60 -13.41 -25.97 2.48
C ASP A 60 -13.51 -24.61 3.17
N GLU A 61 -12.76 -23.61 2.72
CA GLU A 61 -12.88 -22.21 3.17
C GLU A 61 -14.29 -21.65 2.92
N SER A 62 -14.93 -21.98 1.79
CA SER A 62 -16.30 -21.52 1.49
C SER A 62 -17.34 -22.15 2.40
N GLN A 63 -17.16 -23.41 2.76
CA GLN A 63 -17.99 -24.10 3.74
C GLN A 63 -17.75 -23.53 5.13
N ALA A 64 -16.49 -23.38 5.55
CA ALA A 64 -16.12 -22.80 6.82
C ALA A 64 -16.70 -21.38 7.01
N ARG A 65 -16.59 -20.51 5.99
CA ARG A 65 -17.24 -19.18 6.03
C ARG A 65 -18.75 -19.25 6.22
N SER A 66 -19.43 -20.23 5.62
CA SER A 66 -20.89 -20.38 5.78
C SER A 66 -21.24 -20.79 7.21
N VAL A 67 -20.54 -21.80 7.74
CA VAL A 67 -20.72 -22.32 9.10
C VAL A 67 -20.36 -21.26 10.14
N GLU A 68 -19.26 -20.53 9.97
CA GLU A 68 -18.87 -19.43 10.85
C GLU A 68 -19.95 -18.34 10.91
N ASN A 69 -20.49 -17.92 9.76
CA ASN A 69 -21.52 -16.89 9.72
C ASN A 69 -22.83 -17.33 10.41
N GLU A 70 -23.22 -18.60 10.25
CA GLU A 70 -24.36 -19.20 10.95
C GLU A 70 -24.13 -19.21 12.46
N LEU A 71 -23.01 -19.78 12.91
CA LEU A 71 -22.68 -19.88 14.34
C LEU A 71 -22.48 -18.52 15.00
N ARG A 72 -21.87 -17.55 14.31
CA ARG A 72 -21.74 -16.18 14.82
C ARG A 72 -23.11 -15.53 15.05
N ALA A 73 -24.08 -15.77 14.18
CA ALA A 73 -25.43 -15.25 14.34
C ALA A 73 -26.22 -15.95 15.46
N ASP A 74 -26.09 -17.28 15.55
CA ASP A 74 -26.83 -18.10 16.51
C ASP A 74 -26.30 -17.96 17.94
N LEU A 75 -24.98 -17.84 18.11
CA LEU A 75 -24.31 -17.77 19.41
C LEU A 75 -24.26 -16.34 19.97
N GLY A 76 -24.34 -15.31 19.12
CA GLY A 76 -24.31 -13.92 19.55
C GLY A 76 -23.09 -13.60 20.42
N SER A 77 -23.32 -13.12 21.65
CA SER A 77 -22.24 -12.76 22.58
C SER A 77 -21.40 -13.95 23.07
N ASP A 78 -21.90 -15.18 22.87
CA ASP A 78 -21.20 -16.39 23.30
C ASP A 78 -20.19 -16.86 22.24
N PHE A 79 -20.19 -16.23 21.05
CA PHE A 79 -19.22 -16.49 19.99
C PHE A 79 -17.82 -15.98 20.38
N GLY A 80 -16.90 -16.92 20.57
CA GLY A 80 -15.54 -16.67 21.02
C GLY A 80 -14.52 -16.41 19.91
N GLY A 81 -14.87 -16.66 18.65
CA GLY A 81 -13.97 -16.57 17.50
C GLY A 81 -14.01 -17.84 16.65
N ALA A 82 -13.39 -17.80 15.48
CA ALA A 82 -13.26 -18.97 14.61
C ALA A 82 -11.87 -19.03 13.98
N VAL A 83 -11.32 -20.24 13.90
CA VAL A 83 -10.00 -20.52 13.32
C VAL A 83 -10.16 -21.65 12.29
N PHE A 84 -9.73 -21.39 11.07
CA PHE A 84 -9.71 -22.37 9.99
C PHE A 84 -8.30 -22.90 9.78
N ASP A 85 -8.12 -24.21 9.88
CA ASP A 85 -6.86 -24.87 9.57
C ASP A 85 -6.80 -25.17 8.07
N ALA A 86 -5.91 -24.49 7.35
CA ALA A 86 -5.79 -24.65 5.90
C ALA A 86 -5.13 -25.98 5.48
N GLU A 87 -4.48 -26.71 6.40
CA GLU A 87 -3.87 -28.02 6.15
C GLU A 87 -4.89 -29.15 6.32
N SER A 88 -5.71 -29.11 7.37
CA SER A 88 -6.75 -30.12 7.63
C SER A 88 -8.10 -29.80 6.98
N GLY A 89 -8.38 -28.52 6.70
CA GLY A 89 -9.67 -28.04 6.22
C GLY A 89 -10.74 -27.92 7.32
N GLU A 90 -10.33 -28.02 8.59
CA GLU A 90 -11.24 -28.00 9.74
C GLU A 90 -11.47 -26.58 10.27
N LEU A 91 -12.70 -26.31 10.71
CA LEU A 91 -13.08 -25.06 11.36
C LEU A 91 -13.25 -25.33 12.87
N THR A 92 -12.49 -24.63 13.70
CA THR A 92 -12.70 -24.57 15.14
C THR A 92 -13.43 -23.27 15.48
N VAL A 93 -14.52 -23.36 16.24
CA VAL A 93 -15.26 -22.21 16.77
C VAL A 93 -15.15 -22.20 18.29
N SER A 94 -14.59 -21.11 18.79
CA SER A 94 -14.47 -20.86 20.22
C SER A 94 -15.81 -20.34 20.77
N VAL A 95 -16.19 -20.76 21.97
CA VAL A 95 -17.39 -20.32 22.68
C VAL A 95 -17.07 -19.96 24.14
N THR A 96 -17.76 -18.97 24.71
CA THR A 96 -17.59 -18.60 26.12
C THR A 96 -18.56 -19.31 27.05
N ASP A 97 -19.66 -19.86 26.51
CA ASP A 97 -20.60 -20.72 27.23
C ASP A 97 -20.41 -22.18 26.81
N SER A 98 -20.13 -23.06 27.77
CA SER A 98 -20.00 -24.50 27.52
C SER A 98 -21.29 -25.14 27.00
N ASP A 99 -22.46 -24.54 27.27
CA ASP A 99 -23.74 -25.05 26.77
C ASP A 99 -23.88 -24.86 25.24
N ALA A 100 -23.07 -23.98 24.63
CA ALA A 100 -23.05 -23.73 23.19
C ALA A 100 -22.28 -24.79 22.37
N VAL A 101 -21.47 -25.65 23.01
CA VAL A 101 -20.63 -26.66 22.34
C VAL A 101 -21.44 -27.53 21.38
N GLY A 102 -22.61 -28.01 21.82
CA GLY A 102 -23.46 -28.85 20.98
C GLY A 102 -23.99 -28.13 19.74
N THR A 103 -24.22 -26.81 19.81
CA THR A 103 -24.65 -26.01 18.66
C THR A 103 -23.55 -25.97 17.60
N VAL A 104 -22.30 -25.75 18.02
CA VAL A 104 -21.11 -25.72 17.15
C VAL A 104 -20.88 -27.06 16.47
N GLU A 105 -20.87 -28.16 17.23
CA GLU A 105 -20.63 -29.51 16.70
C GLU A 105 -21.74 -29.93 15.72
N ASN A 106 -23.00 -29.56 15.99
CA ASN A 106 -24.12 -29.86 15.10
C ASN A 106 -24.05 -29.09 13.76
N ALA A 107 -23.39 -27.93 13.74
CA ALA A 107 -23.14 -27.17 12.51
C ALA A 107 -21.91 -27.68 11.73
N GLY A 108 -21.18 -28.67 12.27
CA GLY A 108 -20.06 -29.33 11.61
C GLY A 108 -18.70 -28.66 11.84
N ALA A 109 -18.55 -27.88 12.91
CA ALA A 109 -17.29 -27.30 13.36
C ALA A 109 -16.82 -27.97 14.67
N GLU A 110 -15.51 -27.89 14.95
CA GLU A 110 -14.97 -28.25 16.26
C GLU A 110 -15.25 -27.12 17.26
N ALA A 111 -15.57 -27.48 18.50
CA ALA A 111 -15.90 -26.51 19.55
C ALA A 111 -14.77 -26.40 20.58
N GLU A 112 -14.37 -25.19 20.91
CA GLU A 112 -13.43 -24.92 22.00
C GLU A 112 -14.06 -23.95 23.02
N VAL A 113 -13.96 -24.24 24.32
CA VAL A 113 -14.45 -23.32 25.36
C VAL A 113 -13.33 -22.38 25.79
N VAL A 114 -13.54 -21.08 25.63
CA VAL A 114 -12.56 -20.02 25.92
C VAL A 114 -13.03 -19.08 27.03
N THR A 115 -12.14 -18.21 27.53
CA THR A 115 -12.41 -17.36 28.69
C THR A 115 -12.97 -15.99 28.30
N HIS A 116 -12.38 -15.33 27.30
CA HIS A 116 -12.72 -13.96 26.95
C HIS A 116 -13.70 -13.90 25.77
N GLY A 117 -13.36 -14.62 24.69
CA GLY A 117 -14.10 -14.58 23.44
C GLY A 117 -13.90 -13.28 22.65
N GLN A 118 -14.30 -13.30 21.38
CA GLN A 118 -13.97 -12.27 20.41
C GLN A 118 -14.46 -10.87 20.84
N ASP A 119 -15.71 -10.74 21.28
CA ASP A 119 -16.30 -9.45 21.71
C ASP A 119 -15.53 -8.79 22.86
N ALA A 120 -14.93 -9.57 23.76
CA ALA A 120 -14.13 -9.04 24.86
C ALA A 120 -12.75 -8.61 24.38
N LEU A 121 -12.12 -9.40 23.50
CA LEU A 121 -10.82 -9.06 22.91
C LEU A 121 -10.90 -7.82 22.02
N ASP A 122 -11.96 -7.70 21.21
CA ASP A 122 -12.18 -6.53 20.35
C ASP A 122 -12.33 -5.25 21.17
N LYS A 123 -13.04 -5.29 22.32
CA LYS A 123 -13.10 -4.15 23.26
C LYS A 123 -11.74 -3.76 23.81
N VAL A 124 -10.86 -4.74 24.08
CA VAL A 124 -9.49 -4.44 24.51
C VAL A 124 -8.70 -3.75 23.39
N VAL A 125 -8.83 -4.23 22.15
CA VAL A 125 -8.22 -3.58 20.97
C VAL A 125 -8.75 -2.15 20.78
N GLU A 126 -10.05 -1.93 20.92
CA GLU A 126 -10.66 -0.59 20.81
C GLU A 126 -10.11 0.38 21.87
N ASN A 127 -9.94 -0.09 23.12
CA ASN A 127 -9.34 0.73 24.17
C ASN A 127 -7.88 1.10 23.85
N LEU A 128 -7.08 0.13 23.38
CA LEU A 128 -5.69 0.40 22.97
C LEU A 128 -5.61 1.36 21.78
N ASN A 129 -6.57 1.28 20.85
CA ASN A 129 -6.65 2.22 19.72
C ASN A 129 -6.92 3.66 20.17
N ALA A 130 -7.70 3.85 21.25
CA ALA A 130 -7.98 5.19 21.78
C ALA A 130 -6.74 5.88 22.35
N ASP A 131 -5.79 5.09 22.87
CA ASP A 131 -4.56 5.56 23.51
C ASP A 131 -3.32 5.40 22.60
N ALA A 132 -3.50 5.10 21.30
CA ALA A 132 -2.42 4.70 20.40
C ALA A 132 -1.27 5.72 20.30
N GLU A 133 -1.55 7.01 20.42
CA GLU A 133 -0.55 8.08 20.36
C GLU A 133 0.38 8.12 21.59
N ASP A 134 -0.05 7.53 22.72
CA ASP A 134 0.74 7.42 23.94
C ASP A 134 1.65 6.17 23.95
N ALA A 135 1.53 5.31 22.93
CA ALA A 135 2.38 4.13 22.82
C ALA A 135 3.85 4.51 22.62
N GLY A 136 4.72 3.93 23.44
CA GLY A 136 6.17 4.11 23.29
C GLY A 136 6.66 3.63 21.92
N SER A 137 7.75 4.22 21.41
CA SER A 137 8.29 3.89 20.07
C SER A 137 8.72 2.43 19.89
N GLY A 138 8.82 1.66 20.97
CA GLY A 138 9.06 0.22 20.95
C GLY A 138 7.82 -0.64 20.69
N VAL A 139 6.61 -0.08 20.77
CA VAL A 139 5.35 -0.77 20.45
C VAL A 139 5.08 -0.68 18.96
N THR A 140 4.89 -1.81 18.31
CA THR A 140 4.77 -1.90 16.84
C THR A 140 3.38 -2.32 16.36
N GLY A 141 2.50 -2.77 17.26
CA GLY A 141 1.08 -3.01 16.98
C GLY A 141 0.40 -3.89 18.02
N TRP A 142 -0.89 -4.13 17.84
CA TRP A 142 -1.68 -5.07 18.65
C TRP A 142 -2.85 -5.64 17.85
N TYR A 143 -3.31 -6.84 18.19
CA TYR A 143 -4.44 -7.50 17.55
C TYR A 143 -5.14 -8.48 18.50
N ALA A 144 -6.42 -8.78 18.25
CA ALA A 144 -7.13 -9.87 18.91
C ALA A 144 -6.71 -11.21 18.28
N ASP A 145 -6.11 -12.09 19.08
CA ASP A 145 -5.69 -13.43 18.71
C ASP A 145 -6.73 -14.41 19.25
N VAL A 146 -7.73 -14.73 18.40
CA VAL A 146 -8.85 -15.62 18.76
C VAL A 146 -8.43 -17.07 19.00
N GLU A 147 -7.30 -17.49 18.42
CA GLU A 147 -6.74 -18.83 18.63
C GLU A 147 -6.16 -18.97 20.04
N SER A 148 -5.50 -17.92 20.55
CA SER A 148 -4.95 -17.94 21.92
C SER A 148 -5.86 -17.31 22.98
N ASP A 149 -7.06 -16.85 22.59
CA ASP A 149 -8.04 -16.13 23.42
C ASP A 149 -7.43 -14.92 24.16
N ARG A 150 -6.59 -14.14 23.46
CA ARG A 150 -5.86 -12.98 24.02
C ARG A 150 -5.66 -11.88 22.98
N VAL A 151 -5.44 -10.65 23.45
CA VAL A 151 -4.86 -9.59 22.64
C VAL A 151 -3.34 -9.71 22.66
N VAL A 152 -2.73 -9.83 21.49
CA VAL A 152 -1.28 -9.85 21.35
C VAL A 152 -0.79 -8.45 21.03
N MET A 153 0.11 -7.93 21.87
CA MET A 153 0.83 -6.69 21.65
C MET A 153 2.23 -6.99 21.11
N THR A 154 2.52 -6.50 19.92
CA THR A 154 3.82 -6.66 19.27
C THR A 154 4.73 -5.49 19.63
N VAL A 155 5.97 -5.81 19.97
CA VAL A 155 7.02 -4.84 20.29
C VAL A 155 8.32 -5.19 19.57
N ASP A 156 9.20 -4.21 19.41
CA ASP A 156 10.58 -4.43 18.95
C ASP A 156 11.33 -5.37 19.92
N ARG A 157 12.28 -6.18 19.40
CA ARG A 157 13.14 -7.01 20.25
C ARG A 157 13.85 -6.19 21.33
N GLY A 158 13.72 -6.63 22.59
CA GLY A 158 14.25 -5.94 23.76
C GLY A 158 13.35 -4.83 24.31
N GLN A 159 12.21 -4.53 23.66
CA GLN A 159 11.25 -3.49 24.08
C GLN A 159 10.01 -4.05 24.76
N ALA A 160 10.07 -5.27 25.31
CA ALA A 160 8.96 -5.84 26.11
C ALA A 160 8.56 -4.98 27.31
N LYS A 161 9.41 -4.06 27.77
CA LYS A 161 9.08 -3.12 28.84
C LYS A 161 8.10 -2.05 28.35
N ASP A 162 8.35 -1.44 27.19
CA ASP A 162 7.52 -0.38 26.61
C ASP A 162 6.07 -0.85 26.42
N GLY A 163 5.87 -2.05 25.87
CA GLY A 163 4.54 -2.62 25.72
C GLY A 163 3.83 -2.88 27.05
N LYS A 164 4.56 -3.29 28.10
CA LYS A 164 3.97 -3.51 29.44
C LYS A 164 3.58 -2.21 30.13
N GLU A 165 4.33 -1.13 29.89
CA GLU A 165 4.01 0.20 30.40
C GLU A 165 2.75 0.72 29.71
N PHE A 166 2.70 0.67 28.37
CA PHE A 166 1.52 1.07 27.60
C PHE A 166 0.24 0.31 28.01
N LEU A 167 0.33 -1.02 28.17
CA LEU A 167 -0.78 -1.84 28.66
C LEU A 167 -1.26 -1.45 30.07
N ALA A 168 -0.34 -1.04 30.94
CA ALA A 168 -0.68 -0.64 32.30
C ALA A 168 -1.37 0.73 32.33
N ASP A 169 -0.91 1.65 31.48
CA ASP A 169 -1.47 2.99 31.36
C ASP A 169 -2.87 2.96 30.73
N ALA A 170 -3.09 2.10 29.72
CA ALA A 170 -4.40 1.84 29.11
C ALA A 170 -5.36 1.05 30.03
N GLY A 171 -4.92 0.62 31.22
CA GLY A 171 -5.78 -0.06 32.20
C GLY A 171 -6.29 -1.43 31.77
N VAL A 172 -5.60 -2.10 30.84
CA VAL A 172 -6.02 -3.39 30.28
C VAL A 172 -5.78 -4.54 31.27
N ASP A 173 -6.73 -5.48 31.35
CA ASP A 173 -6.53 -6.70 32.14
C ASP A 173 -5.37 -7.53 31.57
N ARG A 174 -4.35 -7.75 32.40
CA ARG A 174 -3.15 -8.52 32.03
C ARG A 174 -3.43 -9.98 31.68
N SER A 175 -4.56 -10.54 32.13
CA SER A 175 -4.97 -11.89 31.78
C SER A 175 -5.41 -12.01 30.31
N ALA A 176 -5.93 -10.91 29.75
CA ALA A 176 -6.42 -10.82 28.37
C ALA A 176 -5.33 -10.42 27.36
N VAL A 177 -4.08 -10.18 27.78
CA VAL A 177 -3.01 -9.70 26.89
C VAL A 177 -1.72 -10.50 26.97
N LYS A 178 -0.96 -10.48 25.87
CA LYS A 178 0.39 -11.05 25.78
C LYS A 178 1.30 -10.11 24.98
N VAL A 179 2.49 -9.82 25.52
CA VAL A 179 3.52 -9.07 24.78
C VAL A 179 4.39 -10.05 23.99
N LYS A 180 4.53 -9.80 22.67
CA LYS A 180 5.33 -10.58 21.72
C LYS A 180 6.43 -9.70 21.14
N GLU A 181 7.68 -10.09 21.35
CA GLU A 181 8.82 -9.42 20.70
C GLU A 181 8.92 -9.90 19.24
N SER A 182 9.00 -8.96 18.30
CA SER A 182 9.16 -9.22 16.87
C SER A 182 10.36 -8.45 16.31
N SER A 183 10.87 -8.95 15.19
CA SER A 183 11.82 -8.20 14.34
C SER A 183 11.13 -7.58 13.12
N GLU A 184 9.81 -7.72 13.01
CA GLU A 184 9.02 -7.11 11.95
C GLU A 184 8.96 -5.59 12.14
N LYS A 185 9.14 -4.87 11.03
CA LYS A 185 8.98 -3.42 10.97
C LYS A 185 8.11 -3.11 9.76
N PRO A 186 6.77 -3.11 9.91
CA PRO A 186 5.87 -2.76 8.83
C PRO A 186 6.19 -1.36 8.32
N GLU A 187 6.44 -1.23 7.02
CA GLU A 187 6.61 0.04 6.32
C GLU A 187 5.57 0.09 5.20
N THR A 188 5.05 1.27 4.88
CA THR A 188 4.18 1.45 3.71
C THR A 188 5.00 1.27 2.44
N PHE A 189 4.58 0.36 1.57
CA PHE A 189 5.20 0.23 0.25
C PHE A 189 4.87 1.45 -0.61
N ALA A 190 5.90 2.09 -1.14
CA ALA A 190 5.73 3.20 -2.06
C ALA A 190 6.69 3.09 -3.24
N ASP A 191 6.29 3.62 -4.40
CA ASP A 191 7.08 3.52 -5.63
C ASP A 191 7.96 4.76 -5.81
N ILE A 192 9.24 4.54 -6.13
CA ILE A 192 10.10 5.60 -6.63
C ILE A 192 9.75 5.84 -8.10
N VAL A 193 9.19 7.02 -8.37
CA VAL A 193 8.88 7.50 -9.73
C VAL A 193 9.59 8.84 -9.96
N GLY A 194 10.32 8.95 -11.08
CA GLY A 194 10.98 10.20 -11.48
C GLY A 194 10.00 11.36 -11.58
N GLY A 195 10.41 12.55 -11.14
CA GLY A 195 9.58 13.75 -11.09
C GLY A 195 8.79 13.94 -9.79
N ASN A 196 8.50 12.87 -9.03
CA ASN A 196 7.76 12.97 -7.77
C ASN A 196 8.52 13.78 -6.71
N ALA A 197 7.77 14.38 -5.78
CA ALA A 197 8.34 15.14 -4.68
C ALA A 197 9.01 14.24 -3.63
N TYR A 198 10.13 14.69 -3.09
CA TYR A 198 10.67 14.21 -1.81
C TYR A 198 11.10 15.39 -0.95
N TYR A 199 11.14 15.17 0.37
CA TYR A 199 11.43 16.18 1.37
C TYR A 199 12.72 15.86 2.08
N ILE A 200 13.53 16.90 2.34
CA ILE A 200 14.84 16.80 2.99
C ILE A 200 14.74 17.36 4.39
N ASN A 201 15.15 16.58 5.39
CA ASN A 201 15.09 16.95 6.81
C ASN A 201 13.73 17.50 7.26
N GLY A 202 12.62 17.00 6.66
CA GLY A 202 11.26 17.43 6.97
C GLY A 202 10.88 18.84 6.51
N GLY A 203 11.66 19.49 5.64
CA GLY A 203 11.42 20.89 5.25
C GLY A 203 11.58 21.18 3.76
N SER A 204 12.81 21.10 3.23
CA SER A 204 13.08 21.45 1.84
C SER A 204 12.49 20.42 0.88
N ARG A 205 12.00 20.85 -0.28
CA ARG A 205 11.42 19.96 -1.30
C ARG A 205 12.27 19.96 -2.56
N CYS A 206 12.55 18.76 -3.06
CA CYS A 206 13.11 18.54 -4.38
C CYS A 206 12.32 17.44 -5.10
N SER A 207 12.74 17.12 -6.33
CA SER A 207 12.11 16.12 -7.17
C SER A 207 13.04 14.95 -7.44
N VAL A 208 12.48 13.74 -7.47
CA VAL A 208 13.20 12.50 -7.81
C VAL A 208 13.70 12.59 -9.25
N GLY A 209 14.96 12.23 -9.50
CA GLY A 209 15.52 12.17 -10.85
C GLY A 209 15.17 10.87 -11.54
N PHE A 210 15.88 9.80 -11.21
CA PHE A 210 15.59 8.47 -11.73
C PHE A 210 15.76 7.44 -10.63
N ALA A 211 14.87 6.44 -10.61
CA ALA A 211 15.05 5.28 -9.76
C ALA A 211 16.32 4.52 -10.17
N VAL A 212 17.06 4.07 -9.17
CA VAL A 212 18.16 3.13 -9.29
C VAL A 212 17.88 1.96 -8.35
N THR A 213 18.54 0.83 -8.55
CA THR A 213 18.27 -0.43 -7.83
C THR A 213 18.24 -0.34 -6.30
N THR A 214 18.83 0.70 -5.71
CA THR A 214 18.93 0.91 -4.25
C THR A 214 18.44 2.29 -3.81
N GLY A 215 17.66 2.99 -4.63
CA GLY A 215 17.10 4.31 -4.31
C GLY A 215 16.89 5.17 -5.54
N PHE A 216 17.36 6.43 -5.51
CA PHE A 216 17.22 7.32 -6.67
C PHE A 216 18.34 8.35 -6.75
N VAL A 217 18.55 8.86 -7.96
CA VAL A 217 19.46 9.99 -8.22
C VAL A 217 18.70 11.31 -8.21
N THR A 218 19.37 12.38 -7.78
CA THR A 218 18.79 13.73 -7.68
C THR A 218 19.91 14.79 -7.73
N ALA A 219 19.58 16.06 -7.54
CA ALA A 219 20.55 17.15 -7.54
C ALA A 219 21.33 17.21 -6.22
N GLY A 220 22.60 17.60 -6.29
CA GLY A 220 23.50 17.69 -5.14
C GLY A 220 23.12 18.83 -4.19
N HIS A 221 22.66 19.97 -4.73
CA HIS A 221 22.26 21.11 -3.92
C HIS A 221 21.00 20.87 -3.06
N CYS A 222 20.25 19.78 -3.31
CA CYS A 222 19.06 19.44 -2.52
C CYS A 222 19.40 18.97 -1.10
N GLY A 223 20.57 18.36 -0.90
CA GLY A 223 20.96 17.82 0.39
C GLY A 223 22.43 17.41 0.47
N SER A 224 23.01 17.54 1.66
CA SER A 224 24.34 17.03 1.97
C SER A 224 24.30 15.54 2.30
N GLY A 225 25.46 14.86 2.22
CA GLY A 225 25.58 13.47 2.69
C GLY A 225 25.07 13.31 4.13
N GLY A 226 24.25 12.29 4.37
CA GLY A 226 23.60 12.01 5.65
C GLY A 226 22.28 12.74 5.91
N ALA A 227 21.85 13.67 5.04
CA ALA A 227 20.54 14.32 5.18
C ALA A 227 19.41 13.29 5.02
N SER A 228 18.38 13.37 5.86
CA SER A 228 17.23 12.46 5.82
C SER A 228 16.29 12.84 4.68
N VAL A 229 15.64 11.83 4.11
CA VAL A 229 14.66 11.95 3.03
C VAL A 229 13.35 11.29 3.44
N SER A 230 12.24 11.95 3.12
CA SER A 230 10.90 11.37 3.18
C SER A 230 10.10 11.64 1.89
N GLY A 231 9.25 10.69 1.52
CA GLY A 231 8.25 10.79 0.47
C GLY A 231 6.89 11.23 1.01
N ALA A 232 6.05 11.80 0.15
CA ALA A 232 4.64 12.05 0.49
C ALA A 232 3.82 10.75 0.64
N ASP A 233 4.36 9.66 0.10
CA ASP A 233 3.80 8.31 0.03
C ASP A 233 4.33 7.38 1.15
N GLY A 234 5.06 7.94 2.12
CA GLY A 234 5.54 7.19 3.30
C GLY A 234 6.92 6.55 3.13
N GLY A 235 7.54 6.61 1.95
CA GLY A 235 8.91 6.12 1.80
C GLY A 235 9.96 7.00 2.46
N SER A 236 11.12 6.41 2.76
CA SER A 236 12.20 7.10 3.45
C SER A 236 13.58 6.76 2.88
N GLY A 237 14.56 7.62 3.19
CA GLY A 237 15.92 7.40 2.75
C GLY A 237 16.92 8.38 3.35
N THR A 238 18.14 8.32 2.83
CA THR A 238 19.23 9.20 3.24
C THR A 238 20.14 9.50 2.06
N PHE A 239 20.64 10.73 1.96
CA PHE A 239 21.65 11.10 0.98
C PHE A 239 22.94 10.30 1.22
N ALA A 240 23.17 9.26 0.42
CA ALA A 240 24.36 8.41 0.52
C ALA A 240 25.59 9.07 -0.12
N GLY A 241 25.38 10.00 -1.05
CA GLY A 241 26.43 10.84 -1.62
C GLY A 241 25.84 12.11 -2.23
N SER A 242 26.59 13.20 -2.15
CA SER A 242 26.22 14.48 -2.75
C SER A 242 27.47 15.25 -3.16
N THR A 243 27.42 15.96 -4.29
CA THR A 243 28.46 16.87 -4.75
C THR A 243 27.80 18.13 -5.27
N PHE A 244 28.03 19.24 -4.55
CA PHE A 244 27.66 20.60 -4.93
C PHE A 244 28.48 21.61 -4.10
N PRO A 245 29.10 22.65 -4.68
CA PRO A 245 29.16 22.97 -6.12
C PRO A 245 30.16 22.06 -6.88
N THR A 246 30.69 22.51 -8.03
CA THR A 246 31.56 21.78 -8.99
C THR A 246 30.79 20.82 -9.90
N ARG A 247 29.97 19.95 -9.32
CA ARG A 247 28.91 19.20 -10.01
C ARG A 247 27.60 19.47 -9.27
N ASP A 248 26.49 18.99 -9.78
CA ASP A 248 25.21 19.08 -9.09
C ASP A 248 24.49 17.74 -9.14
N MET A 249 25.03 16.78 -8.40
CA MET A 249 24.56 15.39 -8.39
C MET A 249 24.55 14.82 -6.98
N ALA A 250 23.55 14.00 -6.71
CA ALA A 250 23.42 13.21 -5.51
C ALA A 250 22.77 11.86 -5.79
N TYR A 251 22.96 10.95 -4.83
CA TYR A 251 22.29 9.67 -4.74
C TYR A 251 21.70 9.51 -3.34
N VAL A 252 20.41 9.20 -3.30
CA VAL A 252 19.68 8.89 -2.07
C VAL A 252 19.47 7.38 -2.02
N ARG A 253 19.91 6.76 -0.94
CA ARG A 253 19.63 5.36 -0.62
C ARG A 253 18.34 5.27 0.17
N THR A 254 17.49 4.32 -0.15
CA THR A 254 16.12 4.25 0.38
C THR A 254 15.83 2.91 1.04
N SER A 255 14.85 2.90 1.93
CA SER A 255 14.19 1.73 2.52
C SER A 255 12.66 1.93 2.43
N GLY A 256 11.90 0.85 2.30
CA GLY A 256 10.43 0.92 2.13
C GLY A 256 9.95 1.42 0.75
N TRP A 257 10.88 1.83 -0.11
CA TRP A 257 10.61 2.34 -1.45
C TRP A 257 11.02 1.34 -2.53
N ASN A 258 10.08 1.02 -3.42
CA ASN A 258 10.26 0.15 -4.58
C ASN A 258 10.76 0.95 -5.79
N PRO A 259 11.98 0.71 -6.29
CA PRO A 259 12.50 1.38 -7.48
C PRO A 259 11.68 1.02 -8.73
N THR A 260 11.21 2.02 -9.48
CA THR A 260 10.49 1.75 -10.75
C THR A 260 11.12 2.48 -11.95
N PRO A 261 11.20 1.85 -13.13
CA PRO A 261 11.75 2.47 -14.35
C PRO A 261 10.75 3.44 -14.99
N ARG A 262 10.27 4.42 -14.23
CA ARG A 262 9.18 5.32 -14.62
C ARG A 262 9.48 6.77 -14.24
N VAL A 263 9.01 7.70 -15.07
CA VAL A 263 8.95 9.14 -14.80
C VAL A 263 7.50 9.59 -14.90
N ASN A 264 7.01 10.34 -13.91
CA ASN A 264 5.66 10.88 -13.88
C ASN A 264 5.46 11.90 -15.00
N ASP A 265 4.43 11.73 -15.81
CA ASP A 265 4.10 12.66 -16.91
C ASP A 265 3.18 13.81 -16.48
N TYR A 266 2.76 13.82 -15.22
CA TYR A 266 1.84 14.82 -14.63
C TYR A 266 0.51 14.98 -15.38
N SER A 267 0.13 13.97 -16.18
CA SER A 267 -1.11 13.89 -16.95
C SER A 267 -1.95 12.65 -16.59
N GLY A 268 -1.60 11.97 -15.49
CA GLY A 268 -2.26 10.76 -15.00
C GLY A 268 -1.54 9.46 -15.38
N GLY A 269 -0.34 9.54 -15.97
CA GLY A 269 0.45 8.38 -16.38
C GLY A 269 1.95 8.53 -16.07
N THR A 270 2.74 7.68 -16.72
CA THR A 270 4.20 7.66 -16.59
C THR A 270 4.86 7.33 -17.93
N VAL A 271 6.06 7.87 -18.14
CA VAL A 271 6.97 7.49 -19.22
C VAL A 271 7.98 6.45 -18.72
N ALA A 272 8.17 5.37 -19.49
CA ALA A 272 9.13 4.32 -19.16
C ALA A 272 10.58 4.78 -19.34
N VAL A 273 11.49 4.21 -18.55
CA VAL A 273 12.93 4.44 -18.61
C VAL A 273 13.62 3.12 -18.97
N ASN A 274 14.18 3.02 -20.17
CA ASN A 274 14.81 1.79 -20.68
C ASN A 274 16.33 1.91 -20.80
N GLY A 275 16.91 3.07 -20.49
CA GLY A 275 18.36 3.27 -20.57
C GLY A 275 18.75 4.73 -20.34
N SER A 276 20.02 5.03 -20.64
CA SER A 276 20.63 6.35 -20.45
C SER A 276 21.48 6.81 -21.63
N SER A 277 21.09 6.39 -22.84
CA SER A 277 21.75 6.82 -24.08
C SER A 277 21.58 8.32 -24.27
N GLN A 278 22.70 9.03 -24.39
CA GLN A 278 22.71 10.50 -24.43
C GLN A 278 22.19 11.02 -25.78
N ALA A 279 21.21 11.91 -25.76
CA ALA A 279 20.62 12.54 -26.94
C ALA A 279 21.53 13.66 -27.51
N ALA A 280 21.43 13.96 -28.81
CA ALA A 280 22.25 14.99 -29.44
C ALA A 280 21.77 16.42 -29.10
N VAL A 281 22.62 17.43 -29.30
CA VAL A 281 22.16 18.84 -29.31
C VAL A 281 21.12 19.00 -30.43
N GLY A 282 20.03 19.72 -30.14
CA GLY A 282 18.87 19.87 -31.02
C GLY A 282 17.79 18.79 -30.83
N SER A 283 18.07 17.71 -30.09
CA SER A 283 17.05 16.71 -29.75
C SER A 283 15.97 17.29 -28.84
N SER A 284 14.74 16.78 -28.97
CA SER A 284 13.67 17.03 -28.01
C SER A 284 14.02 16.42 -26.66
N ILE A 285 13.59 17.10 -25.61
CA ILE A 285 13.80 16.66 -24.24
C ILE A 285 12.65 17.14 -23.36
N CYS A 286 12.25 16.33 -22.40
CA CYS A 286 11.21 16.66 -21.43
C CYS A 286 11.78 16.61 -20.01
N ARG A 287 11.27 17.47 -19.15
CA ARG A 287 11.57 17.56 -17.73
C ARG A 287 10.32 17.20 -16.92
N SER A 288 10.48 16.41 -15.88
CA SER A 288 9.46 16.14 -14.87
C SER A 288 9.91 16.63 -13.50
N GLY A 289 9.01 17.22 -12.72
CA GLY A 289 9.33 17.76 -11.41
C GLY A 289 8.10 18.26 -10.68
N SER A 290 8.20 18.26 -9.36
CA SER A 290 7.05 18.38 -8.46
C SER A 290 6.42 19.77 -8.39
N THR A 291 7.02 20.79 -8.99
CA THR A 291 6.49 22.16 -8.96
C THR A 291 5.70 22.48 -10.20
N THR A 292 6.34 22.32 -11.37
CA THR A 292 5.74 22.70 -12.64
C THR A 292 5.27 21.50 -13.46
N GLY A 293 5.49 20.27 -12.97
CA GLY A 293 5.04 19.06 -13.64
C GLY A 293 5.91 18.71 -14.85
N TRP A 294 5.26 18.42 -15.98
CA TRP A 294 5.90 17.94 -17.20
C TRP A 294 6.01 19.03 -18.28
N HIS A 295 7.25 19.36 -18.68
CA HIS A 295 7.52 20.37 -19.70
C HIS A 295 8.58 19.90 -20.69
N CYS A 296 8.44 20.26 -21.97
CA CYS A 296 9.36 19.83 -23.01
C CYS A 296 9.96 21.01 -23.78
N GLY A 297 11.07 20.74 -24.46
CA GLY A 297 11.85 21.71 -25.22
C GLY A 297 12.99 21.00 -25.96
N THR A 298 14.13 21.67 -26.10
CA THR A 298 15.28 21.14 -26.85
C THR A 298 16.58 21.26 -26.07
N ILE A 299 17.53 20.37 -26.38
CA ILE A 299 18.90 20.47 -25.90
C ILE A 299 19.63 21.54 -26.72
N GLU A 300 20.15 22.58 -26.08
CA GLU A 300 20.77 23.73 -26.75
C GLU A 300 22.31 23.64 -26.76
N ALA A 301 22.92 23.19 -25.66
CA ALA A 301 24.37 23.07 -25.55
C ALA A 301 24.77 22.06 -24.48
N ARG A 302 25.93 21.43 -24.64
CA ARG A 302 26.53 20.51 -23.67
C ARG A 302 27.85 21.08 -23.13
N ASN A 303 28.32 20.54 -22.02
CA ASN A 303 29.55 20.99 -21.35
C ASN A 303 29.52 22.48 -20.94
N GLN A 304 28.35 22.96 -20.55
CA GLN A 304 28.13 24.31 -20.05
C GLN A 304 28.76 24.45 -18.66
N THR A 305 29.47 25.55 -18.44
CA THR A 305 29.86 26.00 -17.10
C THR A 305 28.88 27.06 -16.63
N VAL A 306 28.33 26.90 -15.43
CA VAL A 306 27.35 27.82 -14.83
C VAL A 306 27.88 28.31 -13.49
N ARG A 307 27.75 29.61 -13.23
CA ARG A 307 28.18 30.23 -11.98
C ARG A 307 26.95 30.57 -11.13
N TYR A 308 26.69 29.74 -10.12
CA TYR A 308 25.67 30.00 -9.11
C TYR A 308 26.25 30.83 -7.95
N PRO A 309 25.40 31.46 -7.10
CA PRO A 309 25.85 32.13 -5.89
C PRO A 309 26.68 31.24 -4.95
N GLN A 310 26.37 29.94 -4.90
CA GLN A 310 27.03 28.95 -4.05
C GLN A 310 28.36 28.45 -4.64
N GLY A 311 28.62 28.66 -5.93
CA GLY A 311 29.83 28.22 -6.61
C GLY A 311 29.64 27.94 -8.10
N THR A 312 30.74 27.54 -8.75
CA THR A 312 30.73 27.18 -10.17
C THR A 312 30.41 25.69 -10.34
N VAL A 313 29.55 25.35 -11.29
CA VAL A 313 29.22 23.98 -11.67
C VAL A 313 29.62 23.77 -13.13
N TYR A 314 30.32 22.67 -13.40
CA TYR A 314 30.89 22.35 -14.70
C TYR A 314 30.14 21.19 -15.36
N GLY A 315 30.21 21.13 -16.70
CA GLY A 315 29.73 19.98 -17.45
C GLY A 315 28.21 19.83 -17.53
N LEU A 316 27.46 20.91 -17.28
CA LEU A 316 26.00 20.90 -17.38
C LEU A 316 25.55 20.88 -18.85
N THR A 317 24.30 20.48 -19.07
CA THR A 317 23.64 20.61 -20.37
C THR A 317 22.56 21.66 -20.28
N ARG A 318 22.55 22.58 -21.25
CA ARG A 318 21.62 23.69 -21.40
C ARG A 318 20.43 23.27 -22.24
N THR A 319 19.23 23.64 -21.82
CA THR A 319 17.98 23.35 -22.52
C THR A 319 17.06 24.56 -22.57
N SER A 320 16.12 24.54 -23.52
CA SER A 320 15.03 25.52 -23.62
C SER A 320 13.84 25.23 -22.70
N VAL A 321 13.92 24.19 -21.86
CA VAL A 321 12.82 23.77 -20.98
C VAL A 321 12.73 24.70 -19.78
N CYS A 322 11.52 25.07 -19.36
CA CYS A 322 11.32 25.86 -18.14
C CYS A 322 11.39 24.99 -16.87
N ALA A 323 11.73 25.61 -15.74
CA ALA A 323 11.74 24.99 -14.42
C ALA A 323 11.64 26.07 -13.34
N GLU A 324 11.11 25.70 -12.17
CA GLU A 324 10.93 26.60 -11.04
C GLU A 324 11.44 25.95 -9.71
N PRO A 325 11.60 26.72 -8.63
CA PRO A 325 12.05 26.20 -7.34
C PRO A 325 11.24 24.99 -6.87
N GLY A 326 11.92 23.86 -6.63
CA GLY A 326 11.32 22.58 -6.27
C GLY A 326 11.35 21.54 -7.40
N ASP A 327 11.53 21.95 -8.67
CA ASP A 327 11.80 21.02 -9.78
C ASP A 327 13.24 20.48 -9.76
N SER A 328 14.12 21.09 -8.97
CA SER A 328 15.48 20.64 -8.71
C SER A 328 15.54 19.14 -8.43
N GLY A 329 16.49 18.46 -9.07
CA GLY A 329 16.66 17.01 -9.01
C GLY A 329 15.75 16.23 -9.96
N GLY A 330 14.65 16.83 -10.45
CA GLY A 330 13.68 16.19 -11.32
C GLY A 330 14.25 15.71 -12.64
N SER A 331 13.64 14.67 -13.19
CA SER A 331 14.10 13.95 -14.40
C SER A 331 14.16 14.85 -15.63
N PHE A 332 15.21 14.73 -16.41
CA PHE A 332 15.26 15.10 -17.83
C PHE A 332 15.38 13.84 -18.68
N ILE A 333 14.42 13.60 -19.58
CA ILE A 333 14.29 12.37 -20.38
C ILE A 333 14.05 12.72 -21.86
N SER A 334 14.59 11.91 -22.77
CA SER A 334 14.36 12.01 -24.22
C SER A 334 13.99 10.63 -24.76
N GLY A 335 12.79 10.49 -25.33
CA GLY A 335 12.21 9.17 -25.58
C GLY A 335 12.04 8.41 -24.25
N ASP A 336 12.63 7.22 -24.17
CA ASP A 336 12.72 6.38 -22.97
C ASP A 336 14.13 6.38 -22.35
N GLN A 337 14.98 7.34 -22.72
CA GLN A 337 16.38 7.43 -22.28
C GLN A 337 16.57 8.54 -21.26
N ALA A 338 17.01 8.18 -20.06
CA ALA A 338 17.38 9.09 -19.00
C ALA A 338 18.56 9.98 -19.43
N GLN A 339 18.38 11.31 -19.37
CA GLN A 339 19.41 12.28 -19.75
C GLN A 339 20.09 12.88 -18.52
N GLY A 340 19.34 13.28 -17.50
CA GLY A 340 19.93 13.91 -16.32
C GLY A 340 18.94 14.44 -15.29
N VAL A 341 19.46 15.13 -14.29
CA VAL A 341 18.69 15.70 -13.17
C VAL A 341 18.74 17.23 -13.21
N THR A 342 17.60 17.87 -12.95
CA THR A 342 17.46 19.34 -12.99
C THR A 342 18.40 20.00 -11.98
N SER A 343 19.28 20.89 -12.44
CA SER A 343 20.22 21.63 -11.57
C SER A 343 19.67 23.01 -11.21
N GLY A 344 19.29 23.80 -12.21
CA GLY A 344 18.73 25.13 -12.01
C GLY A 344 18.63 25.89 -13.32
N GLY A 345 18.13 27.12 -13.28
CA GLY A 345 17.85 27.87 -14.50
C GLY A 345 17.57 29.34 -14.27
N SER A 346 17.00 29.98 -15.28
CA SER A 346 16.54 31.36 -15.28
C SER A 346 15.24 31.49 -16.07
N GLY A 347 14.38 32.43 -15.69
CA GLY A 347 13.03 32.55 -16.25
C GLY A 347 12.02 31.77 -15.41
N ASP A 348 10.87 31.45 -16.00
CA ASP A 348 9.77 30.71 -15.36
C ASP A 348 8.95 29.93 -16.41
N CYS A 349 7.95 29.16 -15.97
CA CYS A 349 7.09 28.41 -16.88
C CYS A 349 5.94 29.22 -17.50
N THR A 350 5.85 30.52 -17.22
CA THR A 350 4.88 31.44 -17.83
C THR A 350 5.46 32.13 -19.07
N TRP A 351 6.69 32.63 -18.97
CA TRP A 351 7.37 33.40 -20.02
C TRP A 351 8.49 32.62 -20.71
N GLY A 352 8.77 31.41 -20.22
CA GLY A 352 9.87 30.58 -20.68
C GLY A 352 11.17 30.88 -19.94
N GLY A 353 12.19 30.11 -20.27
CA GLY A 353 13.46 30.19 -19.56
C GLY A 353 14.52 29.29 -20.14
N THR A 354 15.66 29.25 -19.45
CA THR A 354 16.73 28.30 -19.71
C THR A 354 16.92 27.47 -18.47
N THR A 355 16.90 26.14 -18.63
CA THR A 355 17.20 25.20 -17.55
C THR A 355 18.44 24.39 -17.89
N TYR A 356 19.28 24.20 -16.89
CA TYR A 356 20.46 23.35 -16.93
C TYR A 356 20.22 22.06 -16.16
N TYR A 357 20.74 20.96 -16.67
CA TYR A 357 20.69 19.67 -15.99
C TYR A 357 22.09 19.04 -15.90
N GLN A 358 22.29 18.26 -14.84
CA GLN A 358 23.48 17.42 -14.64
C GLN A 358 23.24 16.07 -15.32
N GLU A 359 24.11 15.69 -16.24
CA GLU A 359 24.05 14.40 -16.94
C GLU A 359 23.96 13.22 -15.96
N VAL A 360 23.11 12.23 -16.27
CA VAL A 360 22.85 11.08 -15.39
C VAL A 360 24.03 10.10 -15.35
N ASN A 361 24.71 9.87 -16.47
CA ASN A 361 25.77 8.85 -16.56
C ASN A 361 26.94 9.10 -15.59
N PRO A 362 27.45 10.33 -15.40
CA PRO A 362 28.43 10.63 -14.35
C PRO A 362 27.96 10.29 -12.93
N ILE A 363 26.67 10.48 -12.63
CA ILE A 363 26.06 10.14 -11.34
C ILE A 363 26.09 8.62 -11.13
N LEU A 364 25.63 7.86 -12.14
CA LEU A 364 25.62 6.41 -12.12
C LEU A 364 27.03 5.84 -11.95
N GLN A 365 28.01 6.40 -12.67
CA GLN A 365 29.42 5.96 -12.59
C GLN A 365 30.06 6.28 -11.25
N GLN A 366 29.83 7.48 -10.69
CA GLN A 366 30.44 7.91 -9.43
C GLN A 366 30.09 6.99 -8.26
N TRP A 367 28.85 6.50 -8.21
CA TRP A 367 28.34 5.67 -7.13
C TRP A 367 28.03 4.21 -7.53
N ASN A 368 28.48 3.78 -8.71
CA ASN A 368 28.28 2.43 -9.24
C ASN A 368 26.81 1.98 -9.20
N LEU A 369 25.91 2.84 -9.72
CA LEU A 369 24.47 2.64 -9.70
C LEU A 369 23.97 2.08 -11.03
N THR A 370 22.86 1.35 -10.98
CA THR A 370 22.13 0.85 -12.15
C THR A 370 20.72 1.41 -12.10
N LEU A 371 20.22 1.93 -13.23
CA LEU A 371 18.81 2.30 -13.36
C LEU A 371 17.92 1.09 -13.03
N ALA A 372 16.78 1.33 -12.38
CA ALA A 372 15.86 0.29 -11.93
C ALA A 372 15.32 -0.57 -13.08
#